data_AF-A0A2E0NQD9-F1
#
_entry.id   AF-A0A2E0NQD9-F1
#
_cell.length_a   1.000
_cell.length_b   1.000
_cell.length_c   1.000
_cell.angle_alpha   90.00
_cell.angle_beta   90.00
_cell.angle_gamma   90.00
#
_symmetry.space_group_name_H-M   'P 1'
#
loop_
_entity.id
_entity.type
_entity.pdbx_description
1 polymer ?
#
loop_
_entity_poly.entity_id
_entity_poly.type
_entity_poly.pdbx_seq_one_letter_code
_entity_poly.pdbx_strand_id
1 'polypeptide(L)'
;MKKNKFPIPENILELLFGAGASIVIIGALLKITHNDFIFSGNTWLTAGLVTEAVIFLIAGIRGYYTASESSSTDPEEATDLSDISAEAQALKAAYQRATAQLETLGTNITSAVSATGSLEVPTDFSENMISLNNNVTQTNEALDQLASAYSATKDAVATEPKAHTDVVDSMNALHVELATMKSTVANLNAKYAEILGAMKK
;
A
#
# COMPACT_ATOMS: atom_id res chain seq x y z
N MET A 1 -41.53 -5.00 -49.01
CA MET A 1 -40.18 -5.12 -48.43
C MET A 1 -40.27 -6.08 -47.26
N LYS A 2 -39.54 -7.21 -47.29
CA LYS A 2 -39.55 -8.21 -46.21
C LYS A 2 -38.84 -7.61 -44.99
N LYS A 3 -39.58 -7.38 -43.91
CA LYS A 3 -39.04 -6.99 -42.60
C LYS A 3 -38.22 -8.17 -42.07
N ASN A 4 -36.90 -8.09 -42.18
CA ASN A 4 -36.01 -9.12 -41.63
C ASN A 4 -35.89 -8.88 -40.12
N LYS A 5 -36.94 -9.23 -39.38
CA LYS A 5 -36.90 -9.25 -37.92
C LYS A 5 -35.89 -10.30 -37.48
N PHE A 6 -34.91 -9.89 -36.69
CA PHE A 6 -33.97 -10.82 -36.08
C PHE A 6 -34.77 -11.84 -35.24
N PRO A 7 -34.50 -13.16 -35.35
CA PRO A 7 -35.41 -14.19 -34.85
C PRO A 7 -35.43 -14.36 -33.31
N ILE A 8 -34.60 -13.62 -32.58
CA ILE A 8 -34.44 -13.75 -31.13
C ILE A 8 -34.97 -12.46 -30.45
N PRO A 9 -35.99 -12.57 -29.58
CA PRO A 9 -36.50 -11.44 -28.82
C PRO A 9 -35.53 -11.03 -27.69
N GLU A 10 -35.55 -9.75 -27.34
CA GLU A 10 -34.55 -9.08 -26.48
C GLU A 10 -34.47 -9.66 -25.07
N ASN A 11 -35.62 -9.94 -24.46
CA ASN A 11 -35.76 -10.59 -23.16
C ASN A 11 -35.12 -11.99 -23.10
N ILE A 12 -35.12 -12.73 -24.21
CA ILE A 12 -34.45 -14.04 -24.27
C ILE A 12 -32.94 -13.87 -24.36
N LEU A 13 -32.47 -12.83 -25.04
CA LEU A 13 -31.04 -12.55 -25.16
C LEU A 13 -30.44 -12.09 -23.82
N GLU A 14 -31.13 -11.23 -23.07
CA GLU A 14 -30.74 -10.82 -21.71
C GLU A 14 -30.70 -12.01 -20.74
N LEU A 15 -31.67 -12.92 -20.83
CA LEU A 15 -31.67 -14.16 -20.05
C LEU A 15 -30.48 -15.05 -20.42
N LEU A 16 -30.13 -15.15 -21.70
CA LEU A 16 -28.98 -15.92 -22.17
C LEU A 16 -27.65 -15.31 -21.68
N PHE A 17 -27.51 -13.98 -21.66
CA PHE A 17 -26.36 -13.31 -21.05
C PHE A 17 -26.23 -13.63 -19.56
N GLY A 18 -27.34 -13.53 -18.81
CA GLY A 18 -27.33 -13.89 -17.39
C GLY A 18 -26.99 -15.36 -17.14
N ALA A 19 -27.55 -16.26 -17.97
CA ALA A 19 -27.27 -17.68 -17.88
C ALA A 19 -25.82 -18.03 -18.25
N GLY A 20 -25.28 -17.46 -19.32
CA GLY A 20 -23.88 -17.64 -19.75
C GLY A 20 -22.88 -17.15 -18.70
N ALA A 21 -23.10 -15.95 -18.16
CA ALA A 21 -22.25 -15.36 -17.12
C ALA A 21 -22.23 -16.23 -15.85
N SER A 22 -23.37 -16.82 -15.47
CA SER A 22 -23.45 -17.70 -14.30
C SER A 22 -22.55 -18.94 -14.43
N ILE A 23 -22.49 -19.54 -15.62
CA ILE A 23 -21.66 -20.72 -15.92
C ILE A 23 -20.17 -20.36 -15.86
N VAL A 24 -19.78 -19.20 -16.39
CA VAL A 24 -18.40 -18.70 -16.33
C VAL A 24 -17.95 -18.47 -14.90
N ILE A 25 -18.79 -17.84 -14.07
CA ILE A 25 -18.48 -17.55 -12.67
C ILE A 25 -18.29 -18.85 -11.89
N ILE A 26 -19.15 -19.86 -12.11
CA ILE A 26 -19.00 -21.18 -11.48
C ILE A 26 -17.70 -21.87 -11.93
N GLY A 27 -17.36 -21.82 -13.22
CA GLY A 27 -16.10 -22.40 -13.71
C GLY A 27 -14.86 -21.70 -13.16
N ALA A 28 -14.89 -20.37 -13.03
CA ALA A 28 -13.81 -19.59 -12.42
C ALA A 28 -13.66 -19.91 -10.92
N LEU A 29 -14.77 -20.04 -10.21
CA LEU A 29 -14.80 -20.43 -8.80
C LEU A 29 -14.14 -21.79 -8.60
N LEU A 30 -14.57 -22.82 -9.35
CA LEU A 30 -14.02 -24.18 -9.25
C LEU A 30 -12.52 -24.22 -9.56
N LYS A 31 -12.07 -23.44 -10.56
CA LYS A 31 -10.65 -23.33 -10.92
C LYS A 31 -9.80 -22.72 -9.80
N ILE A 32 -10.31 -21.72 -9.08
CA ILE A 32 -9.60 -21.09 -7.95
C ILE A 32 -9.60 -22.02 -6.72
N THR A 33 -10.72 -22.66 -6.43
CA THR A 33 -10.86 -23.53 -5.25
C THR A 33 -10.17 -24.89 -5.41
N HIS A 34 -9.59 -25.20 -6.58
CA HIS A 34 -9.02 -26.51 -6.92
C HIS A 34 -9.97 -27.67 -6.60
N ASN A 35 -11.27 -27.42 -6.76
CA ASN A 35 -12.32 -28.36 -6.41
C ASN A 35 -13.01 -28.80 -7.69
N ASP A 36 -13.20 -30.12 -7.84
CA ASP A 36 -13.81 -30.69 -9.02
C ASP A 36 -15.28 -31.00 -8.73
N PHE A 37 -16.19 -30.35 -9.45
CA PHE A 37 -17.62 -30.59 -9.34
C PHE A 37 -18.14 -31.19 -10.64
N ILE A 38 -18.35 -32.51 -10.66
CA ILE A 38 -18.74 -33.34 -11.82
C ILE A 38 -17.67 -33.39 -12.94
N PHE A 39 -17.07 -32.25 -13.28
CA PHE A 39 -15.94 -32.08 -14.20
C PHE A 39 -14.86 -31.21 -13.56
N SER A 40 -13.66 -31.21 -14.15
CA SER A 40 -12.58 -30.35 -13.67
C SER A 40 -12.89 -28.86 -13.86
N GLY A 41 -12.40 -28.02 -12.95
CA GLY A 41 -12.60 -26.56 -13.01
C GLY A 41 -12.16 -25.92 -14.33
N ASN A 42 -11.12 -26.48 -14.98
CA ASN A 42 -10.69 -26.02 -16.29
C ASN A 42 -11.69 -26.37 -17.42
N THR A 43 -12.38 -27.50 -17.30
CA THR A 43 -13.42 -27.91 -18.26
C THR A 43 -14.66 -27.03 -18.11
N TRP A 44 -15.10 -26.77 -16.88
CA TRP A 44 -16.20 -25.84 -16.61
C TRP A 44 -15.91 -24.42 -17.08
N LEU A 45 -14.70 -23.91 -16.82
CA LEU A 45 -14.30 -22.59 -17.27
C LEU A 45 -14.25 -22.49 -18.79
N THR A 46 -13.68 -23.51 -19.46
CA THR A 46 -13.62 -23.54 -20.93
C THR A 46 -15.02 -23.58 -21.53
N ALA A 47 -15.93 -24.39 -20.99
CA ALA A 47 -17.32 -24.45 -21.43
C ALA A 47 -18.02 -23.09 -21.29
N GLY A 48 -17.88 -22.43 -20.13
CA GLY A 48 -18.46 -21.10 -19.91
C GLY A 48 -17.92 -20.05 -20.88
N LEU A 49 -16.60 -20.00 -21.09
CA LEU A 49 -15.99 -19.01 -22.01
C LEU A 49 -16.42 -19.24 -23.47
N VAL A 50 -16.58 -20.50 -23.89
CA VAL A 50 -17.10 -20.83 -25.22
C VAL A 50 -18.57 -20.41 -25.35
N THR A 51 -19.39 -20.63 -24.31
CA THR A 51 -20.78 -20.16 -24.28
C THR A 51 -20.87 -18.63 -24.40
N GLU A 52 -20.05 -17.88 -23.66
CA GLU A 52 -20.01 -16.40 -23.76
C GLU A 52 -19.55 -15.92 -25.14
N ALA A 53 -18.55 -16.57 -25.74
CA ALA A 53 -18.09 -16.21 -27.08
C ALA A 53 -19.21 -16.36 -28.14
N VAL A 54 -20.05 -17.38 -28.01
CA VAL A 54 -21.19 -17.59 -28.90
C VAL A 54 -22.29 -16.55 -28.66
N ILE A 55 -22.59 -16.22 -27.41
CA ILE A 55 -23.59 -15.19 -27.07
C ILE A 55 -23.15 -13.82 -27.61
N PHE A 56 -21.89 -13.43 -27.43
CA PHE A 56 -21.36 -12.17 -27.97
C PHE A 56 -21.39 -12.12 -29.50
N LEU A 57 -21.11 -13.24 -30.18
CA LEU A 57 -21.19 -13.30 -31.63
C LEU A 57 -22.64 -13.06 -32.12
N ILE A 58 -23.62 -13.70 -31.49
CA ILE A 58 -25.03 -13.54 -31.84
C ILE A 58 -25.49 -12.10 -31.56
N ALA A 59 -25.10 -11.52 -30.42
CA ALA A 59 -25.42 -10.14 -30.07
C ALA A 59 -24.79 -9.13 -31.03
N GLY A 60 -23.53 -9.34 -31.43
CA GLY A 60 -22.83 -8.49 -32.41
C GLY A 60 -23.47 -8.55 -33.80
N ILE A 61 -23.85 -9.75 -34.26
CA ILE A 61 -24.57 -9.91 -35.54
C ILE A 61 -25.94 -9.23 -35.48
N ARG A 62 -26.70 -9.39 -34.38
CA ARG A 62 -27.98 -8.68 -34.18
C ARG A 62 -27.79 -7.17 -34.27
N GLY A 63 -26.85 -6.62 -33.48
CA GLY A 63 -26.56 -5.19 -33.45
C GLY A 63 -26.20 -4.63 -34.82
N TYR A 64 -25.44 -5.39 -35.62
CA TYR A 64 -25.11 -5.02 -37.00
C TYR A 64 -26.34 -4.95 -37.92
N TYR A 65 -27.26 -5.91 -37.83
CA TYR A 65 -28.48 -5.93 -38.64
C TYR A 65 -29.51 -4.87 -38.21
N THR A 66 -29.67 -4.64 -36.90
CA THR A 66 -30.64 -3.65 -36.38
C THR A 66 -30.16 -2.20 -36.53
N ALA A 67 -28.86 -1.96 -36.65
CA ALA A 67 -28.30 -0.64 -36.92
C ALA A 67 -28.78 -0.04 -38.26
N SER A 68 -29.13 -0.87 -39.25
CA SER A 68 -29.59 -0.43 -40.58
C SER A 68 -31.05 0.07 -40.60
N GLU A 69 -31.93 -0.44 -39.72
CA GLU A 69 -33.36 -0.07 -39.68
C GLU A 69 -33.64 1.25 -38.93
N SER A 70 -32.67 1.80 -38.19
CA SER A 70 -32.84 3.03 -37.38
C SER A 70 -32.80 4.36 -38.16
N SER A 71 -32.79 4.30 -39.50
CA SER A 71 -32.75 5.47 -40.39
C SER A 71 -34.12 5.95 -40.91
N SER A 72 -35.23 5.39 -40.42
CA SER A 72 -36.59 5.74 -40.86
C SER A 72 -37.43 6.25 -39.70
N THR A 73 -37.56 7.58 -39.65
CA THR A 73 -38.37 8.38 -38.74
C THR A 73 -39.86 8.00 -38.74
N ASP A 74 -40.41 7.68 -37.57
CA ASP A 74 -41.81 7.89 -37.23
C ASP A 74 -41.85 8.81 -35.98
N PRO A 75 -42.34 10.06 -36.05
CA PRO A 75 -42.13 11.06 -34.98
C PRO A 75 -43.02 10.90 -33.73
N GLU A 76 -43.95 9.94 -33.69
CA GLU A 76 -44.93 9.86 -32.59
C GLU A 76 -44.53 8.90 -31.45
N GLU A 77 -43.38 8.24 -31.54
CA GLU A 77 -42.78 7.43 -30.45
C GLU A 77 -41.55 8.11 -29.83
N ALA A 78 -41.45 9.43 -29.92
CA ALA A 78 -40.47 10.22 -29.18
C ALA A 78 -40.85 10.33 -27.69
N THR A 79 -40.98 9.18 -27.02
CA THR A 79 -40.79 9.08 -25.59
C THR A 79 -39.36 9.52 -25.27
N ASP A 80 -39.24 10.76 -24.84
CA ASP A 80 -38.23 11.22 -23.89
C ASP A 80 -36.75 11.04 -24.26
N LEU A 81 -36.37 11.51 -25.45
CA LEU A 81 -34.95 11.71 -25.81
C LEU A 81 -34.35 12.98 -25.19
N SER A 82 -35.17 13.83 -24.56
CA SER A 82 -34.74 15.02 -23.84
C SER A 82 -34.06 14.70 -22.51
N ASP A 83 -34.58 13.74 -21.73
CA ASP A 83 -33.95 13.35 -20.46
C ASP A 83 -32.65 12.57 -20.66
N ILE A 84 -32.56 11.71 -21.68
CA ILE A 84 -31.32 10.97 -22.01
C ILE A 84 -30.21 11.94 -22.43
N SER A 85 -30.54 13.02 -23.15
CA SER A 85 -29.60 14.08 -23.51
C SER A 85 -29.10 14.84 -22.27
N ALA A 86 -29.99 15.14 -21.32
CA ALA A 86 -29.64 15.85 -20.09
C ALA A 86 -28.77 14.98 -19.16
N GLU A 87 -29.09 13.70 -19.02
CA GLU A 87 -28.35 12.75 -18.19
C GLU A 87 -26.97 12.42 -18.79
N ALA A 88 -26.88 12.26 -20.12
CA ALA A 88 -25.59 12.10 -20.81
C ALA A 88 -24.69 13.33 -20.66
N GLN A 89 -25.28 14.54 -20.66
CA GLN A 89 -24.54 15.78 -20.48
C GLN A 89 -24.10 15.97 -19.01
N ALA A 90 -24.93 15.56 -18.05
CA ALA A 90 -24.58 15.51 -16.64
C ALA A 90 -23.44 14.51 -16.37
N LEU A 91 -23.47 13.34 -17.01
CA LEU A 91 -22.43 12.32 -16.92
C LEU A 91 -21.11 12.82 -17.52
N LYS A 92 -21.14 13.49 -18.68
CA LYS A 92 -19.97 14.13 -19.28
C LYS A 92 -19.37 15.19 -18.35
N ALA A 93 -20.20 16.01 -17.73
CA ALA A 93 -19.76 17.02 -16.78
C ALA A 93 -19.19 16.41 -15.48
N ALA A 94 -19.77 15.29 -15.00
CA ALA A 94 -19.24 14.54 -13.87
C ALA A 94 -17.86 13.93 -14.20
N TYR A 95 -17.71 13.37 -15.40
CA TYR A 95 -16.44 12.81 -15.86
C TYR A 95 -15.34 13.87 -15.95
N GLN A 96 -15.66 15.04 -16.51
CA GLN A 96 -14.73 16.18 -16.58
C GLN A 96 -14.31 16.67 -15.19
N ARG A 97 -15.25 16.74 -14.23
CA ARG A 97 -14.92 17.08 -12.83
C ARG A 97 -14.04 16.01 -12.19
N ALA A 98 -14.31 14.74 -12.42
CA ALA A 98 -13.49 13.65 -11.91
C ALA A 98 -12.07 13.70 -12.50
N THR A 99 -11.92 13.97 -13.80
CA THR A 99 -10.60 14.15 -14.44
C THR A 99 -9.84 15.33 -13.83
N ALA A 100 -10.49 16.49 -13.66
CA ALA A 100 -9.87 17.66 -13.03
C ALA A 100 -9.47 17.40 -11.56
N GLN A 101 -10.30 16.64 -10.82
CA GLN A 101 -9.98 16.22 -9.46
C GLN A 101 -8.80 15.24 -9.41
N LEU A 102 -8.70 14.31 -10.37
CA LEU A 102 -7.57 13.38 -10.46
C LEU A 102 -6.27 14.10 -10.83
N GLU A 103 -6.31 15.10 -11.70
CA GLU A 103 -5.15 15.93 -12.05
C GLU A 103 -4.69 16.77 -10.86
N THR A 104 -5.64 17.35 -10.12
CA THR A 104 -5.38 18.06 -8.86
C THR A 104 -4.80 17.12 -7.80
N LEU A 105 -5.34 15.90 -7.68
CA LEU A 105 -4.83 14.87 -6.77
C LEU A 105 -3.43 14.42 -7.18
N GLY A 106 -3.16 14.26 -8.47
CA GLY A 106 -1.83 13.97 -9.01
C GLY A 106 -0.84 15.06 -8.63
N THR A 107 -1.20 16.33 -8.79
CA THR A 107 -0.36 17.47 -8.40
C THR A 107 -0.15 17.49 -6.89
N ASN A 108 -1.19 17.28 -6.08
CA ASN A 108 -1.08 17.20 -4.62
C ASN A 108 -0.21 16.02 -4.17
N ILE A 109 -0.31 14.86 -4.81
CA ILE A 109 0.54 13.69 -4.55
C ILE A 109 1.98 14.01 -4.96
N THR A 110 2.22 14.63 -6.12
CA THR A 110 3.56 15.05 -6.52
C THR A 110 4.14 16.04 -5.53
N SER A 111 3.39 17.06 -5.11
CA SER A 111 3.81 18.02 -4.09
C SER A 111 4.04 17.36 -2.73
N ALA A 112 3.19 16.42 -2.32
CA ALA A 112 3.38 15.64 -1.09
C ALA A 112 4.62 14.74 -1.17
N VAL A 113 4.83 14.06 -2.28
CA VAL A 113 6.02 13.23 -2.54
C VAL A 113 7.28 14.09 -2.54
N SER A 114 7.26 15.26 -3.19
CA SER A 114 8.36 16.22 -3.13
C SER A 114 8.60 16.74 -1.71
N ALA A 115 7.55 17.05 -0.94
CA ALA A 115 7.68 17.45 0.46
C ALA A 115 8.22 16.32 1.35
N THR A 116 7.85 15.06 1.11
CA THR A 116 8.42 13.89 1.80
C THR A 116 9.81 13.51 1.31
N GLY A 117 10.17 13.84 0.07
CA GLY A 117 11.54 13.76 -0.42
C GLY A 117 12.43 14.88 0.12
N SER A 118 11.81 15.98 0.58
CA SER A 118 12.44 17.07 1.33
C SER A 118 12.48 16.81 2.83
N LEU A 119 11.87 15.72 3.33
CA LEU A 119 12.22 15.15 4.64
C LEU A 119 13.61 14.51 4.46
N GLU A 120 14.64 15.34 4.45
CA GLU A 120 16.01 14.86 4.62
C GLU A 120 16.04 14.10 5.95
N VAL A 121 16.23 12.78 5.89
CA VAL A 121 16.80 12.06 7.03
C VAL A 121 18.07 12.84 7.35
N PRO A 122 18.18 13.45 8.56
CA PRO A 122 19.33 14.27 8.88
C PRO A 122 20.60 13.50 8.51
N THR A 123 21.50 14.10 7.74
CA THR A 123 22.72 13.42 7.25
C THR A 123 23.48 12.74 8.38
N ASP A 124 23.38 13.32 9.57
CA ASP A 124 24.01 12.87 10.80
C ASP A 124 23.26 11.73 11.51
N PHE A 125 22.09 11.29 11.04
CA PHE A 125 21.31 10.25 11.72
C PHE A 125 22.06 8.91 11.76
N SER A 126 22.72 8.54 10.67
CA SER A 126 23.56 7.34 10.59
C SER A 126 24.77 7.45 11.54
N GLU A 127 25.43 8.60 11.56
CA GLU A 127 26.58 8.87 12.44
C GLU A 127 26.17 8.88 13.93
N ASN A 128 25.01 9.45 14.25
CA ASN A 128 24.45 9.46 15.60
C ASN A 128 24.05 8.05 16.07
N MET A 129 23.50 7.21 15.18
CA MET A 129 23.23 5.79 15.46
C MET A 129 24.52 5.01 15.73
N ILE A 130 25.57 5.24 14.94
CA ILE A 130 26.90 4.63 15.15
C ILE A 130 27.49 5.10 16.48
N SER A 131 27.44 6.41 16.78
CA SER A 131 27.91 6.98 18.03
C SER A 131 27.14 6.42 19.22
N LEU A 132 25.81 6.35 19.17
CA LEU A 132 24.99 5.73 20.22
C LEU A 132 25.38 4.27 20.46
N ASN A 133 25.56 3.47 19.39
CA ASN A 133 26.00 2.09 19.51
C ASN A 133 27.38 1.97 20.17
N ASN A 134 28.30 2.87 19.82
CA ASN A 134 29.64 2.93 20.43
C ASN A 134 29.56 3.33 21.91
N ASN A 135 28.71 4.30 22.28
CA ASN A 135 28.49 4.67 23.68
C ASN A 135 27.85 3.54 24.49
N VAL A 136 26.88 2.81 23.92
CA VAL A 136 26.28 1.64 24.57
C VAL A 136 27.33 0.56 24.80
N THR A 137 28.22 0.33 23.82
CA THR A 137 29.34 -0.61 23.97
C THR A 137 30.31 -0.18 25.07
N GLN A 138 30.76 1.07 25.07
CA GLN A 138 31.60 1.63 26.14
C GLN A 138 30.93 1.60 27.51
N THR A 139 29.61 1.82 27.57
CA THR A 139 28.83 1.73 28.81
C THR A 139 28.84 0.30 29.36
N ASN A 140 28.68 -0.70 28.50
CA ASN A 140 28.75 -2.10 28.91
C ASN A 140 30.16 -2.45 29.42
N GLU A 141 31.21 -1.99 28.74
CA GLU A 141 32.60 -2.19 29.19
C GLU A 141 32.87 -1.52 30.55
N ALA A 142 32.41 -0.28 30.75
CA ALA A 142 32.51 0.42 32.03
C ALA A 142 31.70 -0.28 33.14
N LEU A 143 30.54 -0.87 32.80
CA LEU A 143 29.72 -1.64 33.74
C LEU A 143 30.40 -2.95 34.14
N ASP A 144 31.06 -3.64 33.20
CA ASP A 144 31.85 -4.84 33.47
C ASP A 144 33.07 -4.53 34.34
N GLN A 145 33.74 -3.40 34.09
CA GLN A 145 34.82 -2.91 34.95
C GLN A 145 34.31 -2.55 36.35
N LEU A 146 33.14 -1.93 36.46
CA LEU A 146 32.50 -1.64 37.75
C LEU A 146 32.12 -2.93 38.50
N ALA A 147 31.57 -3.94 37.81
CA ALA A 147 31.26 -5.23 38.40
C ALA A 147 32.54 -5.92 38.92
N SER A 148 33.63 -5.85 38.15
CA SER A 148 34.94 -6.38 38.52
C SER A 148 35.53 -5.63 39.73
N ALA A 149 35.48 -4.30 39.72
CA ALA A 149 35.95 -3.46 40.83
C ALA A 149 35.13 -3.69 42.10
N TYR A 150 33.80 -3.87 41.99
CA TYR A 150 32.93 -4.19 43.12
C TYR A 150 33.25 -5.58 43.70
N SER A 151 33.49 -6.59 42.85
CA SER A 151 33.94 -7.91 43.30
C SER A 151 35.30 -7.85 43.98
N ALA A 152 36.27 -7.16 43.37
CA ALA A 152 37.60 -6.98 43.94
C ALA A 152 37.54 -6.21 45.28
N THR A 153 36.67 -5.18 45.38
CA THR A 153 36.43 -4.46 46.64
C THR A 153 35.83 -5.38 47.70
N LYS A 154 34.83 -6.21 47.34
CA LYS A 154 34.22 -7.18 48.27
C LYS A 154 35.25 -8.18 48.81
N ASP A 155 36.12 -8.70 47.95
CA ASP A 155 37.13 -9.70 48.32
C ASP A 155 38.31 -9.07 49.07
N ALA A 156 38.67 -7.83 48.74
CA ALA A 156 39.84 -7.15 49.30
C ALA A 156 39.55 -6.38 50.61
N VAL A 157 38.34 -5.86 50.80
CA VAL A 157 37.86 -5.34 52.10
C VAL A 157 37.84 -6.45 53.17
N ALA A 158 37.71 -7.71 52.75
CA ALA A 158 37.80 -8.85 53.65
C ALA A 158 39.23 -9.20 54.09
N THR A 159 40.29 -8.68 53.45
CA THR A 159 41.65 -9.23 53.60
C THR A 159 42.82 -8.25 53.84
N GLU A 160 42.89 -7.00 53.34
CA GLU A 160 44.07 -6.14 53.61
C GLU A 160 43.94 -4.60 53.35
N PRO A 161 44.78 -3.74 53.98
CA PRO A 161 44.84 -2.28 53.73
C PRO A 161 45.47 -1.84 52.41
N LYS A 162 46.34 -2.65 51.78
CA LYS A 162 47.02 -2.30 50.50
C LYS A 162 46.10 -2.34 49.28
N ALA A 163 44.95 -3.00 49.41
CA ALA A 163 43.89 -3.01 48.41
C ALA A 163 43.25 -1.64 48.17
N HIS A 164 43.42 -0.70 49.12
CA HIS A 164 42.82 0.63 49.02
C HIS A 164 43.40 1.45 47.86
N THR A 165 44.66 1.23 47.47
CA THR A 165 45.33 1.93 46.36
C THR A 165 44.81 1.46 44.99
N ASP A 166 44.80 0.15 44.74
CA ASP A 166 44.37 -0.41 43.46
C ASP A 166 42.86 -0.19 43.20
N VAL A 167 42.05 -0.19 44.26
CA VAL A 167 40.63 0.17 44.20
C VAL A 167 40.45 1.65 43.89
N VAL A 168 41.23 2.55 44.52
CA VAL A 168 41.17 3.99 44.23
C VAL A 168 41.57 4.28 42.78
N ASP A 169 42.62 3.63 42.28
CA ASP A 169 43.07 3.82 40.89
C ASP A 169 42.04 3.31 39.88
N SER A 170 41.43 2.15 40.14
CA SER A 170 40.36 1.60 39.29
C SER A 170 39.08 2.46 39.32
N MET A 171 38.72 3.00 40.48
CA MET A 171 37.58 3.92 40.63
C MET A 171 37.84 5.27 39.94
N ASN A 172 39.09 5.73 39.93
CA ASN A 172 39.47 6.94 39.22
C ASN A 172 39.42 6.75 37.69
N ALA A 173 39.89 5.60 37.19
CA ALA A 173 39.74 5.25 35.78
C ALA A 173 38.26 5.17 35.36
N LEU A 174 37.43 4.51 36.17
CA LEU A 174 35.98 4.45 35.95
C LEU A 174 35.33 5.84 35.94
N HIS A 175 35.75 6.73 36.85
CA HIS A 175 35.24 8.10 36.90
C HIS A 175 35.54 8.88 35.60
N VAL A 176 36.73 8.69 35.02
CA VAL A 176 37.11 9.29 33.74
C VAL A 176 36.24 8.75 32.59
N GLU A 177 35.99 7.44 32.56
CA GLU A 177 35.14 6.81 31.54
C GLU A 177 33.68 7.29 31.66
N LEU A 178 33.14 7.38 32.88
CA LEU A 178 31.80 7.91 33.15
C LEU A 178 31.66 9.38 32.80
N ALA A 179 32.70 10.19 33.00
CA ALA A 179 32.72 11.59 32.59
C ALA A 179 32.68 11.73 31.06
N THR A 180 33.40 10.86 30.35
CA THR A 180 33.40 10.80 28.88
C THR A 180 32.02 10.40 28.36
N MET A 181 31.43 9.33 28.90
CA MET A 181 30.08 8.88 28.57
C MET A 181 29.02 9.98 28.79
N LYS A 182 29.09 10.70 29.92
CA LYS A 182 28.18 11.83 30.22
C LYS A 182 28.27 12.93 29.16
N SER A 183 29.49 13.25 28.71
CA SER A 183 29.72 14.22 27.64
C SER A 183 29.07 13.77 26.32
N THR A 184 29.24 12.51 25.95
CA THR A 184 28.69 12.00 24.70
C THR A 184 27.16 11.90 24.71
N VAL A 185 26.56 11.47 25.83
CA VAL A 185 25.08 11.47 25.99
C VAL A 185 24.52 12.90 25.90
N ALA A 186 25.21 13.89 26.48
CA ALA A 186 24.80 15.28 26.36
C ALA A 186 24.88 15.79 24.92
N ASN A 187 25.92 15.40 24.17
CA ASN A 187 26.07 15.75 22.76
C ASN A 187 24.96 15.13 21.89
N LEU A 188 24.65 13.84 22.11
CA LEU A 188 23.55 13.16 21.41
C LEU A 188 22.20 13.84 21.69
N ASN A 189 21.90 14.15 22.95
CA ASN A 189 20.67 14.85 23.32
C ASN A 189 20.55 16.23 22.66
N ALA A 190 21.66 16.97 22.55
CA ALA A 190 21.68 18.26 21.86
C ALA A 190 21.38 18.11 20.35
N LYS A 191 21.96 17.12 19.68
CA LYS A 191 21.68 16.83 18.27
C LYS A 191 20.24 16.39 18.03
N TYR A 192 19.65 15.57 18.92
CA TYR A 192 18.22 15.21 18.83
C TYR A 192 17.30 16.43 19.01
N ALA A 193 17.64 17.35 19.91
CA ALA A 193 16.89 18.59 20.10
C ALA A 193 16.96 19.50 18.86
N GLU A 194 18.11 19.56 18.18
CA GLU A 194 18.30 20.29 16.92
C GLU A 194 17.44 19.70 15.80
N ILE A 195 17.43 18.37 15.65
CA ILE A 195 16.58 17.65 14.67
C ILE A 195 15.09 17.88 14.95
N LEU A 196 14.65 17.77 16.21
CA LEU A 196 13.27 18.07 16.61
C LEU A 196 12.90 19.54 16.38
N GLY A 197 13.86 20.45 16.49
CA GLY A 197 13.68 21.87 16.19
C GLY A 197 13.56 22.14 14.69
N ALA A 198 14.36 21.46 13.87
CA ALA A 198 14.31 21.54 12.41
C ALA A 198 13.01 20.98 11.84
N MET A 199 12.47 19.88 12.41
CA MET A 199 11.18 19.30 11.98
C MET A 199 9.95 20.13 12.37
N LYS A 200 10.09 21.08 13.30
CA LYS A 200 9.00 21.96 13.76
C LYS A 200 8.93 23.30 13.02
N LYS A 201 9.90 23.59 12.15
CA LYS A 201 9.94 24.78 11.28
C LYS A 201 9.53 24.41 9.87
#